data_AF-A0A969USM4-F1
#
_entry.id   AF-A0A969USM4-F1
#
_cell.length_a   1.000
_cell.length_b   1.000
_cell.length_c   1.000
_cell.angle_alpha   90.00
_cell.angle_beta   90.00
_cell.angle_gamma   90.00
#
_symmetry.space_group_name_H-M   'P 1'
#
loop_
_entity.id
_entity.type
_entity.pdbx_description
1 polymer ?
#
loop_
_entity_poly.entity_id
_entity_poly.type
_entity_poly.pdbx_seq_one_letter_code
_entity_poly.pdbx_strand_id
1 'polypeptide(L)'
;MGFKLESVVPWGRSLDEYTRMFDLSSDDLQKNILDCGGGPASFNVEMTQNGGHIISCDPIYRLSVQEIEQRIQETYNVIVEGVRANYDDYVWEQARSPDALGQIRLKAMHRFLQDFPAGLATNRYQVAELPELPFRDRQFDLALCGYLLFTYSDHLSQFFHLSSIRELCRVATEVRIFPLLTISGEPSPFLPIAIQELQQQGYHVEIRTVPYEFQKGGNQMLLCHQQNCHP
;
A
#
# COMPACT_ATOMS: atom_id res chain seq x y z
N MET A 1 19.61 4.46 -9.14
CA MET A 1 19.09 3.77 -10.34
C MET A 1 17.60 3.59 -10.08
N GLY A 2 16.76 4.34 -10.79
CA GLY A 2 15.34 4.47 -10.48
C GLY A 2 14.58 3.17 -10.68
N PHE A 3 13.60 2.94 -9.81
CA PHE A 3 12.66 1.84 -9.89
C PHE A 3 11.79 1.99 -11.15
N LYS A 4 11.59 0.90 -11.91
CA LYS A 4 10.79 0.96 -13.15
C LYS A 4 9.35 0.60 -12.85
N LEU A 5 8.41 1.44 -13.28
CA LEU A 5 6.98 1.21 -13.14
C LEU A 5 6.52 -0.13 -13.78
N GLU A 6 7.27 -0.65 -14.75
CA GLU A 6 7.01 -1.94 -15.42
C GLU A 6 7.22 -3.16 -14.52
N SER A 7 8.02 -3.05 -13.46
CA SER A 7 8.25 -4.15 -12.51
C SER A 7 7.23 -4.20 -11.37
N VAL A 8 6.29 -3.24 -11.32
CA VAL A 8 5.20 -3.25 -10.32
C VAL A 8 3.89 -3.59 -10.96
N VAL A 9 3.23 -4.55 -10.34
CA VAL A 9 1.93 -5.07 -10.73
C VAL A 9 0.84 -4.07 -10.31
N PRO A 10 0.11 -3.43 -11.25
CA PRO A 10 -1.00 -2.54 -10.93
C PRO A 10 -2.20 -3.36 -10.43
N TRP A 11 -2.23 -3.60 -9.12
CA TRP A 11 -3.18 -4.50 -8.49
C TRP A 11 -3.88 -3.83 -7.31
N GLY A 12 -4.91 -3.06 -7.65
CA GLY A 12 -5.68 -2.26 -6.71
C GLY A 12 -6.52 -3.11 -5.75
N ARG A 13 -6.74 -2.57 -4.55
CA ARG A 13 -7.54 -3.18 -3.49
C ARG A 13 -8.66 -2.25 -3.05
N SER A 14 -9.68 -2.84 -2.43
CA SER A 14 -10.84 -2.09 -1.91
C SER A 14 -10.59 -1.45 -0.55
N LEU A 15 -11.45 -0.51 -0.15
CA LEU A 15 -11.46 0.02 1.22
C LEU A 15 -11.56 -1.08 2.27
N ASP A 16 -12.40 -2.08 2.02
CA ASP A 16 -12.59 -3.23 2.90
C ASP A 16 -11.30 -4.06 3.09
N GLU A 17 -10.51 -4.25 2.02
CA GLU A 17 -9.18 -4.84 2.13
C GLU A 17 -8.21 -3.93 2.90
N TYR A 18 -8.18 -2.62 2.62
CA TYR A 18 -7.32 -1.67 3.33
C TYR A 18 -7.61 -1.62 4.83
N THR A 19 -8.89 -1.60 5.21
CA THR A 19 -9.33 -1.62 6.62
C THR A 19 -8.78 -2.85 7.33
N ARG A 20 -8.81 -4.03 6.70
CA ARG A 20 -8.26 -5.24 7.30
C ARG A 20 -6.73 -5.29 7.26
N MET A 21 -6.10 -4.87 6.16
CA MET A 21 -4.65 -4.90 5.98
C MET A 21 -3.91 -4.01 6.97
N PHE A 22 -4.52 -2.88 7.33
CA PHE A 22 -3.92 -1.89 8.22
C PHE A 22 -4.61 -1.80 9.57
N ASP A 23 -5.59 -2.67 9.86
CA ASP A 23 -6.38 -2.64 11.10
C ASP A 23 -6.96 -1.23 11.39
N LEU A 24 -7.62 -0.64 10.39
CA LEU A 24 -8.16 0.72 10.49
C LEU A 24 -9.44 0.73 11.32
N SER A 25 -9.41 1.46 12.43
CA SER A 25 -10.60 1.76 13.24
C SER A 25 -11.49 2.83 12.58
N SER A 26 -12.71 3.02 13.09
CA SER A 26 -13.56 4.15 12.69
C SER A 26 -12.87 5.49 12.87
N ASP A 27 -12.07 5.62 13.93
CA ASP A 27 -11.34 6.86 14.26
C ASP A 27 -10.18 7.08 13.28
N ASP A 28 -9.49 6.00 12.89
CA ASP A 28 -8.47 6.07 11.85
C ASP A 28 -9.05 6.56 10.51
N LEU A 29 -10.26 6.13 10.15
CA LEU A 29 -10.90 6.53 8.89
C LEU A 29 -11.31 8.03 8.88
N GLN A 30 -11.30 8.72 10.01
CA GLN A 30 -11.54 10.16 10.10
C GLN A 30 -10.24 11.00 10.07
N LYS A 31 -9.07 10.36 10.13
CA LYS A 31 -7.76 11.03 10.07
C LYS A 31 -7.49 11.62 8.67
N ASN A 32 -6.51 12.51 8.59
CA ASN A 32 -5.92 12.91 7.30
C ASN A 32 -4.93 11.82 6.85
N ILE A 33 -5.30 11.05 5.83
CA ILE A 33 -4.57 9.86 5.38
C ILE A 33 -3.76 10.13 4.11
N LEU A 34 -2.54 9.63 4.09
CA LEU A 34 -1.75 9.40 2.88
C LEU A 34 -1.78 7.92 2.51
N ASP A 35 -2.18 7.60 1.29
CA ASP A 35 -2.05 6.27 0.68
C ASP A 35 -0.90 6.29 -0.34
N CYS A 36 0.26 5.79 0.06
CA CYS A 36 1.50 5.88 -0.71
C CYS A 36 1.80 4.57 -1.44
N GLY A 37 1.93 4.64 -2.77
CA GLY A 37 1.95 3.47 -3.64
C GLY A 37 0.56 2.87 -3.81
N GLY A 38 -0.47 3.72 -3.83
CA GLY A 38 -1.87 3.28 -3.83
C GLY A 38 -2.29 2.53 -5.09
N GLY A 39 -1.55 2.67 -6.20
CA GLY A 39 -1.90 2.06 -7.49
C GLY A 39 -3.34 2.35 -7.90
N PRO A 40 -3.99 1.44 -8.66
CA PRO A 40 -5.39 1.59 -9.04
C PRO A 40 -6.37 1.11 -7.95
N ALA A 41 -6.12 1.39 -6.67
CA ALA A 41 -7.00 1.02 -5.56
C ALA A 41 -8.28 1.88 -5.49
N SER A 42 -9.40 1.28 -5.08
CA SER A 42 -10.64 2.04 -4.82
C SER A 42 -10.69 2.65 -3.41
N PHE A 43 -9.69 2.41 -2.57
CA PHE A 43 -9.64 2.95 -1.20
C PHE A 43 -9.90 4.46 -1.17
N ASN A 44 -9.23 5.24 -2.03
CA ASN A 44 -9.40 6.70 -2.07
C ASN A 44 -10.82 7.15 -2.41
N VAL A 45 -11.40 6.61 -3.49
CA VAL A 45 -12.77 6.96 -3.91
C VAL A 45 -13.79 6.53 -2.85
N GLU A 46 -13.64 5.33 -2.28
CA GLU A 46 -14.54 4.82 -1.25
C GLU A 46 -14.45 5.65 0.05
N MET A 47 -13.23 6.03 0.47
CA MET A 47 -13.02 6.94 1.60
C MET A 47 -13.65 8.31 1.35
N THR A 48 -13.43 8.88 0.17
CA THR A 48 -13.97 10.19 -0.20
C THR A 48 -15.50 10.18 -0.20
N GLN A 49 -16.12 9.13 -0.73
CA GLN A 49 -17.58 8.96 -0.72
C GLN A 49 -18.15 8.82 0.71
N ASN A 50 -17.35 8.31 1.64
CA ASN A 50 -17.69 8.20 3.05
C ASN A 50 -17.33 9.47 3.87
N GLY A 51 -16.90 10.55 3.20
CA GLY A 51 -16.58 11.83 3.84
C GLY A 51 -15.20 11.91 4.49
N GLY A 52 -14.32 10.93 4.24
CA GLY A 52 -12.97 10.89 4.78
C GLY A 52 -11.98 11.82 4.06
N HIS A 53 -10.82 12.03 4.66
CA HIS A 53 -9.75 12.89 4.15
C HIS A 53 -8.56 12.06 3.68
N ILE A 54 -8.40 11.93 2.36
CA ILE A 54 -7.35 11.08 1.79
C ILE A 54 -6.68 11.71 0.57
N ILE A 55 -5.36 11.57 0.51
CA ILE A 55 -4.56 11.75 -0.69
C ILE A 55 -3.89 10.41 -0.99
N SER A 56 -4.00 9.94 -2.23
CA SER A 56 -3.20 8.82 -2.73
C SER A 56 -2.10 9.37 -3.63
N CYS A 57 -0.90 8.82 -3.50
CA CYS A 57 0.19 9.12 -4.42
C CYS A 57 0.82 7.86 -5.00
N ASP A 58 1.06 7.90 -6.31
CA ASP A 58 1.67 6.80 -7.04
C ASP A 58 2.22 7.32 -8.39
N PRO A 59 3.40 6.87 -8.85
CA PRO A 59 3.90 7.25 -10.15
C PRO A 59 3.00 6.77 -11.32
N ILE A 60 2.12 5.78 -11.13
CA ILE A 60 1.14 5.37 -12.15
C ILE A 60 0.15 6.48 -12.50
N TYR A 61 -0.07 7.46 -11.62
CA TYR A 61 -1.04 8.53 -11.84
C TYR A 61 -0.61 9.53 -12.92
N ARG A 62 0.61 9.40 -13.46
CA ARG A 62 1.04 10.12 -14.67
C ARG A 62 0.34 9.63 -15.94
N LEU A 63 -0.23 8.42 -15.90
CA LEU A 63 -0.82 7.74 -17.05
C LEU A 63 -2.29 8.16 -17.22
N SER A 64 -2.78 8.06 -18.45
CA SER A 64 -4.19 8.19 -18.77
C SER A 64 -5.00 7.02 -18.24
N VAL A 65 -6.32 7.21 -18.09
CA VAL A 65 -7.25 6.14 -17.70
C VAL A 65 -7.10 4.92 -18.61
N GLN A 66 -6.98 5.14 -19.92
CA GLN A 66 -6.86 4.08 -20.92
C GLN A 66 -5.55 3.28 -20.76
N GLU A 67 -4.43 3.96 -20.49
CA GLU A 67 -3.14 3.30 -20.25
C GLU A 67 -3.16 2.47 -18.95
N ILE A 68 -3.80 2.98 -17.88
CA ILE A 68 -3.94 2.23 -16.63
C ILE A 68 -4.87 1.02 -16.84
N GLU A 69 -6.00 1.21 -17.52
CA GLU A 69 -6.94 0.13 -17.84
C GLU A 69 -6.27 -0.97 -18.67
N GLN A 70 -5.50 -0.61 -19.70
CA GLN A 70 -4.75 -1.56 -20.51
C GLN A 70 -3.79 -2.39 -19.65
N ARG A 71 -3.02 -1.74 -18.76
CA ARG A 71 -2.10 -2.47 -17.86
C ARG A 71 -2.83 -3.40 -16.90
N ILE A 72 -4.00 -2.99 -16.39
CA ILE A 72 -4.85 -3.85 -15.56
C ILE A 72 -5.26 -5.10 -16.35
N GLN A 73 -5.74 -4.93 -17.59
CA GLN A 73 -6.18 -6.04 -18.45
C GLN A 73 -5.03 -7.00 -18.77
N GLU A 74 -3.84 -6.48 -19.08
CA GLU A 74 -2.63 -7.27 -19.36
C GLU A 74 -2.18 -8.07 -18.13
N THR A 75 -2.30 -7.49 -16.94
CA THR A 75 -1.80 -8.07 -15.70
C THR A 75 -2.81 -9.02 -15.04
N TYR A 76 -4.12 -8.79 -15.24
CA TYR A 76 -5.19 -9.51 -14.54
C TYR A 76 -5.08 -11.03 -14.69
N ASN A 77 -5.00 -11.53 -15.93
CA ASN A 77 -4.93 -12.96 -16.19
C ASN A 77 -3.63 -13.57 -15.64
N VAL A 78 -2.51 -12.86 -15.74
CA VAL A 78 -1.21 -13.32 -15.23
C VAL A 78 -1.27 -13.54 -13.71
N ILE A 79 -1.84 -12.60 -12.96
CA ILE A 79 -1.97 -12.74 -11.51
C ILE A 79 -2.94 -13.85 -11.15
N VAL A 80 -4.13 -13.88 -11.75
CA VAL A 80 -5.16 -14.86 -11.38
C VAL A 80 -4.66 -16.28 -11.67
N GLU A 81 -4.01 -16.51 -12.82
CA GLU A 81 -3.41 -17.82 -13.13
C GLU A 81 -2.21 -18.12 -12.23
N GLY A 82 -1.36 -17.13 -11.91
CA GLY A 82 -0.26 -17.31 -10.96
C GLY A 82 -0.75 -17.68 -9.55
N VAL A 83 -1.82 -17.05 -9.09
CA VAL A 83 -2.48 -17.35 -7.83
C VAL A 83 -3.13 -18.74 -7.87
N ARG A 84 -3.74 -19.13 -9.01
CA ARG A 84 -4.30 -20.47 -9.20
C ARG A 84 -3.23 -21.56 -9.22
N ALA A 85 -2.09 -21.30 -9.86
CA ALA A 85 -0.98 -22.23 -9.92
C ALA A 85 -0.34 -22.48 -8.54
N ASN A 86 -0.37 -21.46 -7.67
CA ASN A 86 0.17 -21.52 -6.32
C ASN A 86 -0.95 -21.53 -5.27
N TYR A 87 -2.06 -22.22 -5.55
CA TYR A 87 -3.29 -22.17 -4.75
C TYR A 87 -3.05 -22.45 -3.25
N ASP A 88 -2.13 -23.37 -2.97
CA ASP A 88 -1.81 -23.81 -1.61
C ASP A 88 -0.96 -22.80 -0.84
N ASP A 89 -0.47 -21.72 -1.45
CA ASP A 89 0.29 -20.67 -0.75
C ASP A 89 -0.63 -19.55 -0.19
N TYR A 90 -1.93 -19.63 -0.49
CA TYR A 90 -2.91 -18.61 -0.13
C TYR A 90 -3.99 -19.11 0.84
N VAL A 91 -4.65 -18.14 1.48
CA VAL A 91 -5.79 -18.32 2.39
C VAL A 91 -7.06 -17.83 1.70
N TRP A 92 -8.10 -18.67 1.72
CA TRP A 92 -9.30 -18.51 0.90
C TRP A 92 -10.56 -18.15 1.69
N GLU A 93 -10.42 -17.81 2.97
CA GLU A 93 -11.55 -17.46 3.84
C GLU A 93 -12.29 -16.20 3.33
N GLN A 94 -11.54 -15.22 2.80
CA GLN A 94 -12.11 -13.95 2.32
C GLN A 94 -12.54 -14.04 0.85
N ALA A 95 -11.63 -14.46 -0.03
CA ALA A 95 -11.90 -14.65 -1.44
C ALA A 95 -12.02 -16.14 -1.72
N ARG A 96 -13.23 -16.68 -1.79
CA ARG A 96 -13.51 -18.13 -1.86
C ARG A 96 -12.78 -18.92 -2.97
N SER A 97 -12.19 -18.25 -3.95
CA SER A 97 -11.41 -18.81 -5.04
C SER A 97 -10.51 -17.76 -5.72
N PRO A 98 -9.50 -18.15 -6.52
CA PRO A 98 -8.72 -17.24 -7.36
C PRO A 98 -9.59 -16.34 -8.26
N ASP A 99 -10.63 -16.91 -8.87
CA ASP A 99 -11.55 -16.15 -9.72
C ASP A 99 -12.36 -15.14 -8.92
N ALA A 100 -12.85 -15.52 -7.74
CA ALA A 100 -13.57 -14.59 -6.86
C ALA A 100 -12.67 -13.43 -6.41
N LEU A 101 -11.40 -13.72 -6.08
CA LEU A 101 -10.39 -12.72 -5.75
C LEU A 101 -10.19 -11.74 -6.92
N GLY A 102 -10.00 -12.29 -8.12
CA GLY A 102 -9.86 -11.49 -9.33
C GLY A 102 -11.04 -10.56 -9.52
N GLN A 103 -12.27 -11.06 -9.44
CA GLN A 103 -13.47 -10.23 -9.60
C GLN A 103 -13.60 -9.13 -8.54
N ILE A 104 -13.26 -9.42 -7.27
CA ILE A 104 -13.25 -8.42 -6.19
C ILE A 104 -12.29 -7.28 -6.53
N ARG A 105 -11.05 -7.60 -6.90
CA ARG A 105 -10.01 -6.59 -7.18
C ARG A 105 -10.24 -5.87 -8.51
N LEU A 106 -10.76 -6.55 -9.52
CA LEU A 106 -11.17 -5.91 -10.78
C LEU A 106 -12.28 -4.88 -10.56
N LYS A 107 -13.26 -5.19 -9.70
CA LYS A 107 -14.31 -4.23 -9.33
C LYS A 107 -13.73 -3.01 -8.60
N ALA A 108 -12.77 -3.20 -7.70
CA ALA A 108 -12.06 -2.10 -7.05
C ALA A 108 -11.34 -1.22 -8.09
N MET A 109 -10.55 -1.83 -8.97
CA MET A 109 -9.81 -1.09 -10.00
C MET A 109 -10.73 -0.37 -11.00
N HIS A 110 -11.88 -0.94 -11.37
CA HIS A 110 -12.87 -0.24 -12.19
C HIS A 110 -13.48 0.98 -11.49
N ARG A 111 -13.76 0.89 -10.18
CA ARG A 111 -14.22 2.05 -9.39
C ARG A 111 -13.17 3.16 -9.37
N PHE A 112 -11.90 2.78 -9.20
CA PHE A 112 -10.79 3.72 -9.32
C PHE A 112 -10.78 4.40 -10.70
N LEU A 113 -10.82 3.64 -11.79
CA LEU A 113 -10.75 4.19 -13.16
C LEU A 113 -11.89 5.19 -13.44
N GLN A 114 -13.10 4.92 -12.91
CA GLN A 114 -14.26 5.81 -13.04
C GLN A 114 -14.07 7.14 -12.28
N ASP A 115 -13.48 7.09 -11.09
CA ASP A 115 -13.26 8.27 -10.24
C ASP A 115 -11.98 9.04 -10.59
N PHE A 116 -10.99 8.36 -11.16
CA PHE A 116 -9.62 8.88 -11.34
C PHE A 116 -9.55 10.27 -12.00
N PRO A 117 -10.29 10.57 -13.09
CA PRO A 117 -10.29 11.93 -13.67
C PRO A 117 -10.78 13.02 -12.69
N ALA A 118 -11.84 12.73 -11.93
CA ALA A 118 -12.37 13.65 -10.93
C ALA A 118 -11.44 13.78 -9.72
N GLY A 119 -10.83 12.68 -9.29
CA GLY A 119 -9.84 12.68 -8.21
C GLY A 119 -8.56 13.45 -8.57
N LEU A 120 -8.09 13.37 -9.81
CA LEU A 120 -6.99 14.21 -10.31
C LEU A 120 -7.37 15.69 -10.26
N ALA A 121 -8.55 16.06 -10.77
CA ALA A 121 -9.02 17.45 -10.78
C ALA A 121 -9.19 18.04 -9.36
N THR A 122 -9.40 17.17 -8.35
CA THR A 122 -9.56 17.56 -6.94
C THR A 122 -8.29 17.34 -6.10
N ASN A 123 -7.14 17.04 -6.73
CA ASN A 123 -5.85 16.75 -6.08
C ASN A 123 -5.84 15.58 -5.08
N ARG A 124 -6.82 14.66 -5.17
CA ARG A 124 -6.87 13.44 -4.37
C ARG A 124 -5.90 12.37 -4.86
N TYR A 125 -5.58 12.36 -6.16
CA TYR A 125 -4.55 11.51 -6.74
C TYR A 125 -3.37 12.39 -7.17
N GLN A 126 -2.16 12.09 -6.69
CA GLN A 126 -0.97 12.90 -6.97
C GLN A 126 0.19 12.06 -7.51
N VAL A 127 0.86 12.56 -8.54
CA VAL A 127 2.05 11.91 -9.10
C VAL A 127 3.23 12.17 -8.16
N ALA A 128 3.57 11.19 -7.34
CA ALA A 128 4.75 11.21 -6.48
C ALA A 128 5.24 9.77 -6.26
N GLU A 129 6.51 9.62 -5.91
CA GLU A 129 7.14 8.33 -5.69
C GLU A 129 8.09 8.37 -4.50
N LEU A 130 8.24 7.25 -3.81
CA LEU A 130 9.27 7.10 -2.78
C LEU A 130 10.66 7.03 -3.44
N PRO A 131 11.72 7.52 -2.77
CA PRO A 131 11.76 7.96 -1.37
C PRO A 131 11.61 9.47 -1.16
N GLU A 132 11.10 10.23 -2.12
CA GLU A 132 10.98 11.71 -2.02
C GLU A 132 9.55 12.16 -2.34
N LEU A 133 8.80 12.56 -1.31
CA LEU A 133 7.40 12.95 -1.43
C LEU A 133 7.25 14.48 -1.38
N PRO A 134 6.37 15.08 -2.21
CA PRO A 134 6.17 16.53 -2.30
C PRO A 134 5.26 17.08 -1.17
N PHE A 135 5.31 16.46 0.01
CA PHE A 135 4.48 16.80 1.16
C PHE A 135 5.30 17.45 2.27
N ARG A 136 4.63 18.28 3.08
CA ARG A 136 5.27 18.95 4.21
C ARG A 136 5.50 17.94 5.35
N ASP A 137 6.42 18.28 6.24
CA ASP A 137 6.63 17.52 7.47
C ASP A 137 5.33 17.45 8.27
N ARG A 138 4.95 16.25 8.71
CA ARG A 138 3.75 15.96 9.50
C ARG A 138 2.47 16.55 8.89
N GLN A 139 2.36 16.50 7.57
CA GLN A 139 1.15 16.90 6.85
C GLN A 139 -0.02 15.93 7.10
N PHE A 140 0.28 14.66 7.37
CA PHE A 140 -0.72 13.61 7.55
C PHE A 140 -0.70 13.07 8.97
N ASP A 141 -1.85 12.61 9.44
CA ASP A 141 -1.95 11.91 10.72
C ASP A 141 -1.51 10.44 10.54
N LEU A 142 -1.83 9.85 9.38
CA LEU A 142 -1.57 8.44 9.06
C LEU A 142 -1.09 8.28 7.62
N ALA A 143 0.05 7.61 7.41
CA ALA A 143 0.49 7.15 6.10
C ALA A 143 0.40 5.62 6.00
N LEU A 144 -0.18 5.14 4.91
CA LEU A 144 -0.33 3.73 4.58
C LEU A 144 0.53 3.41 3.36
N CYS A 145 1.28 2.31 3.42
CA CYS A 145 2.04 1.81 2.27
C CYS A 145 1.80 0.31 2.11
N GLY A 146 1.00 -0.04 1.10
CA GLY A 146 0.55 -1.41 0.85
C GLY A 146 1.27 -2.07 -0.33
N TYR A 147 1.74 -3.29 -0.14
CA TYR A 147 2.28 -4.17 -1.20
C TYR A 147 3.36 -3.53 -2.10
N LEU A 148 4.20 -2.67 -1.52
CA LEU A 148 5.30 -2.01 -2.23
C LEU A 148 6.66 -2.36 -1.62
N LEU A 149 6.96 -1.89 -0.42
CA LEU A 149 8.33 -1.95 0.13
C LEU A 149 8.83 -3.41 0.29
N PHE A 150 8.36 -4.10 1.33
CA PHE A 150 8.87 -5.44 1.63
C PHE A 150 8.47 -6.49 0.58
N THR A 151 7.34 -6.30 -0.10
CA THR A 151 6.90 -7.14 -1.21
C THR A 151 7.93 -7.18 -2.33
N TYR A 152 8.49 -6.03 -2.72
CA TYR A 152 9.47 -5.93 -3.79
C TYR A 152 10.92 -5.90 -3.28
N SER A 153 11.23 -6.62 -2.20
CA SER A 153 12.60 -6.68 -1.64
C SER A 153 13.66 -7.14 -2.65
N ASP A 154 13.29 -7.98 -3.61
CA ASP A 154 14.22 -8.44 -4.66
C ASP A 154 14.56 -7.34 -5.68
N HIS A 155 13.74 -6.28 -5.74
CA HIS A 155 13.86 -5.18 -6.70
C HIS A 155 14.27 -3.85 -6.05
N LEU A 156 14.00 -3.70 -4.75
CA LEU A 156 14.25 -2.48 -4.00
C LEU A 156 15.44 -2.67 -3.06
N SER A 157 16.43 -1.80 -3.15
CA SER A 157 17.62 -1.90 -2.29
C SER A 157 17.30 -1.61 -0.83
N GLN A 158 18.17 -2.07 0.09
CA GLN A 158 18.10 -1.69 1.50
C GLN A 158 18.04 -0.16 1.69
N PHE A 159 18.87 0.58 0.94
CA PHE A 159 18.89 2.05 0.99
C PHE A 159 17.54 2.66 0.60
N PHE A 160 16.89 2.11 -0.43
CA PHE A 160 15.55 2.54 -0.85
C PHE A 160 14.53 2.32 0.26
N HIS A 161 14.52 1.14 0.88
CA HIS A 161 13.61 0.85 2.00
C HIS A 161 13.79 1.84 3.15
N LEU A 162 15.03 2.01 3.64
CA LEU A 162 15.31 2.90 4.76
C LEU A 162 14.94 4.35 4.45
N SER A 163 15.27 4.85 3.26
CA SER A 163 14.96 6.21 2.85
C SER A 163 13.45 6.41 2.71
N SER A 164 12.75 5.43 2.15
CA SER A 164 11.29 5.48 1.96
C SER A 164 10.53 5.47 3.29
N ILE A 165 10.92 4.61 4.22
CA ILE A 165 10.28 4.54 5.54
C ILE A 165 10.51 5.83 6.32
N ARG A 166 11.73 6.41 6.25
CA ARG A 166 12.04 7.71 6.84
C ARG A 166 11.21 8.83 6.22
N GLU A 167 11.01 8.80 4.91
CA GLU A 167 10.19 9.79 4.22
C GLU A 167 8.71 9.70 4.62
N LEU A 168 8.16 8.49 4.74
CA LEU A 168 6.81 8.28 5.28
C LEU A 168 6.69 8.82 6.71
N CYS A 169 7.67 8.55 7.56
CA CYS A 169 7.73 9.08 8.92
C CYS A 169 7.94 10.60 8.99
N ARG A 170 8.52 11.22 7.96
CA ARG A 170 8.65 12.68 7.86
C ARG A 170 7.29 13.32 7.60
N VAL A 171 6.53 12.77 6.66
CA VAL A 171 5.26 13.37 6.21
C VAL A 171 4.07 13.01 7.08
N ALA A 172 4.15 11.95 7.89
CA ALA A 172 3.05 11.48 8.73
C ALA A 172 3.44 11.23 10.20
N THR A 173 2.49 11.39 11.12
CA THR A 173 2.69 11.09 12.54
C THR A 173 2.75 9.57 12.82
N GLU A 174 1.93 8.80 12.13
CA GLU A 174 1.89 7.34 12.20
C GLU A 174 2.04 6.75 10.80
N VAL A 175 2.81 5.67 10.67
CA VAL A 175 3.04 4.97 9.41
C VAL A 175 2.71 3.49 9.60
N ARG A 176 1.91 2.92 8.69
CA ARG A 176 1.63 1.49 8.63
C ARG A 176 2.06 0.93 7.27
N ILE A 177 2.90 -0.11 7.28
CA ILE A 177 3.45 -0.76 6.08
C ILE A 177 3.06 -2.23 6.10
N PHE A 178 2.48 -2.71 4.99
CA PHE A 178 1.95 -4.07 4.88
C PHE A 178 2.14 -4.61 3.44
N PRO A 179 2.36 -5.92 3.23
CA PRO A 179 2.76 -6.93 4.21
C PRO A 179 4.26 -6.81 4.52
N LEU A 180 4.77 -7.66 5.41
CA LEU A 180 6.20 -7.76 5.72
C LEU A 180 6.91 -8.90 4.98
N LEU A 181 6.24 -9.48 3.98
CA LEU A 181 6.73 -10.57 3.15
C LEU A 181 7.11 -10.08 1.75
N THR A 182 8.04 -10.81 1.13
CA THR A 182 8.36 -10.72 -0.30
C THR A 182 7.25 -11.33 -1.17
N ILE A 183 7.32 -11.17 -2.49
CA ILE A 183 6.42 -11.86 -3.44
C ILE A 183 6.41 -13.37 -3.22
N SER A 184 7.56 -13.98 -2.88
CA SER A 184 7.69 -15.42 -2.64
C SER A 184 7.13 -15.88 -1.29
N GLY A 185 6.66 -14.96 -0.44
CA GLY A 185 6.08 -15.29 0.87
C GLY A 185 7.09 -15.42 2.00
N GLU A 186 8.34 -15.04 1.77
CA GLU A 186 9.37 -15.04 2.80
C GLU A 186 9.42 -13.69 3.52
N PRO A 187 9.72 -13.63 4.83
CA PRO A 187 9.97 -12.37 5.51
C PRO A 187 11.06 -11.57 4.81
N SER A 188 10.84 -10.25 4.62
CA SER A 188 11.84 -9.42 3.96
C SER A 188 13.17 -9.40 4.72
N PRO A 189 14.33 -9.58 4.03
CA PRO A 189 15.64 -9.50 4.67
C PRO A 189 15.96 -8.10 5.20
N PHE A 190 15.26 -7.07 4.71
CA PHE A 190 15.46 -5.68 5.14
C PHE A 190 14.61 -5.29 6.35
N LEU A 191 13.62 -6.10 6.74
CA LEU A 191 12.74 -5.80 7.86
C LEU A 191 13.50 -5.63 9.19
N PRO A 192 14.39 -6.55 9.62
CA PRO A 192 15.12 -6.38 10.88
C PRO A 192 16.01 -5.13 10.89
N ILE A 193 16.61 -4.82 9.73
CA ILE A 193 17.47 -3.65 9.54
C ILE A 193 16.65 -2.36 9.67
N ALA A 194 15.48 -2.32 9.01
CA ALA A 194 14.59 -1.16 9.08
C ALA A 194 14.11 -0.90 10.52
N ILE A 195 13.74 -1.94 11.26
CA ILE A 195 13.33 -1.83 12.66
C ILE A 195 14.47 -1.25 13.51
N GLN A 196 15.67 -1.82 13.40
CA GLN A 196 16.83 -1.39 14.17
C GLN A 196 17.18 0.08 13.90
N GLU A 197 17.25 0.47 12.62
CA GLU A 197 17.58 1.83 12.20
C GLU A 197 16.55 2.86 12.68
N LEU A 198 15.27 2.53 12.58
CA LEU A 198 14.19 3.41 13.06
C LEU A 198 14.22 3.56 14.57
N GLN A 199 14.43 2.48 15.31
CA GLN A 199 14.53 2.52 16.78
C GLN A 199 15.73 3.35 17.24
N GLN A 200 16.87 3.24 16.57
CA GLN A 200 18.05 4.08 16.83
C GLN A 200 17.79 5.57 16.56
N GLN A 201 16.82 5.88 15.71
CA GLN A 201 16.38 7.25 15.41
C GLN A 201 15.26 7.75 16.34
N GLY A 202 14.88 6.97 17.37
CA GLY A 202 13.88 7.36 18.35
C GLY A 202 12.43 7.11 17.93
N TYR A 203 12.20 6.33 16.86
CA TYR A 203 10.86 5.88 16.52
C TYR A 203 10.44 4.71 17.40
N HIS A 204 9.18 4.71 17.82
CA HIS A 204 8.54 3.49 18.27
C HIS A 204 8.18 2.66 17.05
N VAL A 205 8.56 1.39 17.07
CA VAL A 205 8.36 0.45 15.96
C VAL A 205 7.80 -0.84 16.50
N GLU A 206 6.69 -1.28 15.93
CA GLU A 206 5.95 -2.47 16.36
C GLU A 206 5.55 -3.30 15.14
N ILE A 207 5.60 -4.62 15.27
CA ILE A 207 4.96 -5.53 14.30
C ILE A 207 3.62 -5.96 14.90
N ARG A 208 2.53 -5.72 14.16
CA ARG A 208 1.18 -6.12 14.56
C ARG A 208 0.60 -7.15 13.61
N THR A 209 -0.03 -8.18 14.17
CA THR A 209 -0.91 -9.06 13.39
C THR A 209 -2.21 -8.32 13.09
N VAL A 210 -2.68 -8.43 11.84
CA VAL A 210 -3.86 -7.73 11.33
C VAL A 210 -4.93 -8.72 10.86
N PRO A 211 -6.22 -8.33 10.79
CA PRO A 211 -7.29 -9.23 10.35
C PRO A 211 -7.32 -9.47 8.83
N TYR A 212 -6.16 -9.44 8.16
CA TYR A 212 -6.01 -9.74 6.74
C TYR A 212 -4.93 -10.79 6.54
N GLU A 213 -5.30 -11.89 5.91
CA GLU A 213 -4.35 -12.89 5.44
C GLU A 213 -4.80 -13.38 4.08
N PHE A 214 -4.01 -13.06 3.05
CA PHE A 214 -4.21 -13.58 1.71
C PHE A 214 -3.10 -14.56 1.35
N GLN A 215 -1.85 -14.14 1.49
CA GLN A 215 -0.70 -15.03 1.44
C GLN A 215 -0.48 -15.63 2.82
N LYS A 216 -0.21 -16.93 2.91
CA LYS A 216 0.04 -17.60 4.20
C LYS A 216 1.18 -16.92 4.95
N GLY A 217 0.96 -16.61 6.23
CA GLY A 217 1.90 -15.85 7.07
C GLY A 217 1.96 -14.36 6.76
N GLY A 218 1.27 -13.89 5.72
CA GLY A 218 1.24 -12.50 5.27
C GLY A 218 0.21 -11.66 6.01
N ASN A 219 0.13 -11.81 7.33
CA ASN A 219 -0.87 -11.17 8.20
C ASN A 219 -0.25 -10.20 9.21
N GLN A 220 0.95 -9.69 8.92
CA GLN A 220 1.67 -8.75 9.77
C GLN A 220 1.87 -7.41 9.07
N MET A 221 1.71 -6.32 9.81
CA MET A 221 2.07 -4.96 9.41
C MET A 221 3.16 -4.40 10.33
N LEU A 222 3.99 -3.51 9.78
CA LEU A 222 4.92 -2.69 10.54
C LEU A 222 4.23 -1.38 10.86
N LEU A 223 4.20 -1.02 12.13
CA LEU A 223 3.69 0.25 12.62
C LEU A 223 4.86 1.08 13.17
N CYS A 224 4.98 2.32 12.69
CA CYS A 224 6.02 3.25 13.12
C CYS A 224 5.37 4.58 13.54
N HIS A 225 5.79 5.14 14.67
CA HIS A 225 5.45 6.51 15.04
C HIS A 225 6.55 7.13 15.88
N GLN A 226 6.63 8.45 15.93
CA GLN A 226 7.60 9.11 16.81
C GLN A 226 7.29 8.79 18.27
N GLN A 227 8.32 8.51 19.08
CA GLN A 227 8.16 8.58 20.52
C GLN A 227 7.89 10.03 20.89
N ASN A 228 6.77 10.31 21.54
CA ASN A 228 6.61 11.59 22.21
C ASN A 228 7.70 11.65 23.28
N CYS A 229 8.73 12.46 23.07
CA CYS A 229 9.61 12.88 24.14
C CYS A 229 8.73 13.68 25.12
N HIS A 230 8.23 13.03 26.16
CA HIS A 230 7.74 13.76 27.31
C HIS A 230 8.95 14.49 27.93
N PRO A 231 8.92 15.83 28.04
CA PRO A 231 9.95 16.57 28.76
C PRO A 231 9.93 16.23 30.26
#